data_AF-A0A6J6V791-F1
#
_entry.id   AF-A0A6J6V791-F1
#
_cell.length_a   1.000
_cell.length_b   1.000
_cell.length_c   1.000
_cell.angle_alpha   90.00
_cell.angle_beta   90.00
_cell.angle_gamma   90.00
#
_symmetry.space_group_name_H-M   'P 1'
#
loop_
_entity.id
_entity.type
_entity.pdbx_description
1 polymer ?
#
loop_
_entity_poly.entity_id
_entity_poly.type
_entity_poly.pdbx_seq_one_letter_code
_entity_poly.pdbx_strand_id
1 'polypeptide(L)'
;MYVDTVLASGSTGVLAARFGVSCAITSQFIVGQTIVWRVYGNNETLGGAVMDSSNTVKGYIEVAGVKDPLPLTYGNHSGVAFWTAVLKTGTATGLYNTLGVISYKVTMIAKDQDSIKVLSTKLTRKAVNGVPVKVDGQYVYERVPAYKTVKVTPALKGAVGTWQSNFTASSLVTLYAVPTA
;
A
#
# COMPACT_ATOMS: atom_id res chain seq x y z
N MET A 1 2.39 5.76 2.05
CA MET A 1 1.52 4.59 2.31
C MET A 1 0.12 5.11 2.61
N TYR A 2 -0.89 4.47 2.03
CA TYR A 2 -2.30 4.74 2.29
C TYR A 2 -2.93 3.45 2.83
N VAL A 3 -3.73 3.59 3.89
CA VAL A 3 -4.35 2.47 4.60
C VAL A 3 -5.81 2.80 4.80
N ASP A 4 -6.68 1.87 4.41
CA ASP A 4 -8.09 1.94 4.72
C ASP A 4 -8.60 0.59 5.22
N THR A 5 -9.83 0.59 5.72
CA THR A 5 -10.53 -0.61 6.16
C THR A 5 -11.86 -0.75 5.45
N VAL A 6 -12.22 -1.99 5.14
CA VAL A 6 -13.50 -2.36 4.54
C VAL A 6 -14.09 -3.56 5.29
N LEU A 7 -15.39 -3.75 5.13
CA LEU A 7 -16.09 -4.91 5.68
C LEU A 7 -15.94 -6.12 4.73
N ALA A 8 -15.63 -7.30 5.24
CA ALA A 8 -15.64 -8.49 4.38
C ALA A 8 -17.04 -8.77 3.81
N SER A 9 -17.11 -9.30 2.58
CA SER A 9 -18.37 -9.73 1.97
C SER A 9 -18.95 -10.98 2.64
N GLY A 10 -20.25 -11.25 2.42
CA GLY A 10 -20.91 -12.49 2.84
C GLY A 10 -21.58 -12.48 4.21
N SER A 11 -21.51 -11.38 4.95
CA SER A 11 -22.27 -11.21 6.21
C SER A 11 -23.77 -11.02 5.94
N THR A 12 -24.63 -11.63 6.78
CA THR A 12 -26.09 -11.53 6.70
C THR A 12 -26.70 -10.98 8.00
N GLY A 13 -27.99 -10.63 7.95
CA GLY A 13 -28.73 -10.14 9.12
C GLY A 13 -28.12 -8.86 9.72
N VAL A 14 -28.04 -8.81 11.05
CA VAL A 14 -27.48 -7.66 11.80
C VAL A 14 -26.00 -7.39 11.52
N LEU A 15 -25.28 -8.34 10.92
CA LEU A 15 -23.88 -8.20 10.56
C LEU A 15 -23.70 -7.71 9.11
N ALA A 16 -24.76 -7.65 8.31
CA ALA A 16 -24.70 -7.23 6.92
C ALA A 16 -24.25 -5.76 6.79
N ALA A 17 -23.56 -5.46 5.68
CA ALA A 17 -23.26 -4.07 5.32
C ALA A 17 -24.58 -3.28 5.19
N ARG A 18 -24.69 -2.13 5.86
CA ARG A 18 -25.91 -1.29 5.84
C ARG A 18 -26.40 -0.96 4.43
N PHE A 19 -25.48 -0.82 3.47
CA PHE A 19 -25.79 -0.49 2.07
C PHE A 19 -25.54 -1.64 1.09
N GLY A 20 -25.38 -2.89 1.56
CA GLY A 20 -25.13 -4.05 0.69
C GLY A 20 -23.77 -4.03 -0.06
N VAL A 21 -22.96 -2.99 0.10
CA VAL A 21 -21.63 -2.85 -0.50
C VAL A 21 -20.58 -3.26 0.53
N SER A 22 -19.95 -4.42 0.32
CA SER A 22 -18.84 -4.90 1.15
C SER A 22 -17.52 -4.16 0.88
N CYS A 23 -17.37 -3.52 -0.27
CA CYS A 23 -16.12 -2.83 -0.63
C CYS A 23 -16.06 -1.35 -0.20
N ALA A 24 -17.06 -0.86 0.54
CA ALA A 24 -17.09 0.52 1.00
C ALA A 24 -16.10 0.73 2.16
N ILE A 25 -15.32 1.82 2.09
CA ILE A 25 -14.42 2.21 3.18
C ILE A 25 -15.26 2.55 4.40
N THR A 26 -14.92 1.95 5.53
CA THR A 26 -15.55 2.22 6.82
C THR A 26 -14.51 2.07 7.93
N SER A 27 -14.60 2.92 8.94
CA SER A 27 -13.83 2.80 10.19
C SER A 27 -14.67 2.21 11.33
N GLN A 28 -15.94 1.86 11.08
CA GLN A 28 -16.86 1.41 12.11
C GLN A 28 -17.32 -0.02 11.83
N PHE A 29 -17.18 -0.87 12.84
CA PHE A 29 -17.49 -2.29 12.75
C PHE A 29 -18.23 -2.76 13.99
N ILE A 30 -19.02 -3.81 13.85
CA ILE A 30 -19.70 -4.48 14.96
C ILE A 30 -19.04 -5.84 15.20
N VAL A 31 -18.89 -6.26 16.45
CA VAL A 31 -18.32 -7.56 16.79
C VAL A 31 -19.07 -8.69 16.08
N GLY A 32 -18.31 -9.62 15.48
CA GLY A 32 -18.82 -10.63 14.55
C GLY A 32 -18.58 -10.28 13.08
N GLN A 33 -18.34 -9.00 12.75
CA GLN A 33 -17.89 -8.60 11.42
C GLN A 33 -16.41 -8.88 11.21
N THR A 34 -16.02 -9.15 9.96
CA THR A 34 -14.61 -9.30 9.60
C THR A 34 -14.09 -7.99 9.03
N ILE A 35 -13.03 -7.48 9.64
CA ILE A 35 -12.34 -6.25 9.23
C ILE A 35 -11.25 -6.63 8.23
N VAL A 36 -11.22 -5.96 7.09
CA VAL A 36 -10.16 -6.11 6.10
C VAL A 36 -9.43 -4.78 5.97
N TRP A 37 -8.14 -4.74 6.30
CA TRP A 37 -7.30 -3.61 5.92
C TRP A 37 -6.89 -3.76 4.48
N ARG A 38 -6.88 -2.66 3.74
CA ARG A 38 -6.21 -2.54 2.45
C ARG A 38 -5.10 -1.52 2.57
N VAL A 39 -3.92 -1.90 2.11
CA VAL A 39 -2.69 -1.13 2.23
C VAL A 39 -2.12 -0.91 0.84
N TYR A 40 -1.79 0.35 0.56
CA TYR A 40 -1.23 0.83 -0.69
C TYR A 40 0.07 1.56 -0.39
N GLY A 41 1.12 1.25 -1.13
CA GLY A 41 2.44 1.82 -0.92
C GLY A 41 3.10 2.20 -2.24
N ASN A 42 3.99 3.18 -2.16
CA ASN A 42 4.89 3.54 -3.24
C ASN A 42 6.32 3.45 -2.70
N ASN A 43 7.20 2.82 -3.46
CA ASN A 43 8.60 2.68 -3.13
C ASN A 43 9.35 3.93 -3.59
N GLU A 44 9.76 4.76 -2.62
CA GLU A 44 10.49 6.00 -2.86
C GLU A 44 11.83 5.76 -3.57
N THR A 45 12.56 4.71 -3.20
CA THR A 45 13.87 4.36 -3.80
C THR A 45 13.75 4.01 -5.28
N LEU A 46 12.56 3.61 -5.73
CA LEU A 46 12.24 3.29 -7.11
C LEU A 46 11.47 4.41 -7.82
N GLY A 47 11.61 5.66 -7.35
CA GLY A 47 10.96 6.82 -7.96
C GLY A 47 9.44 6.81 -7.79
N GLY A 48 8.94 6.24 -6.69
CA GLY A 48 7.51 6.16 -6.40
C GLY A 48 6.78 5.01 -7.09
N ALA A 49 7.51 3.99 -7.58
CA ALA A 49 6.89 2.78 -8.14
C ALA A 49 5.91 2.14 -7.14
N VAL A 50 4.78 1.64 -7.63
CA VAL A 50 3.77 0.97 -6.79
C VAL A 50 4.40 -0.23 -6.09
N MET A 51 4.13 -0.37 -4.79
CA MET A 51 4.59 -1.53 -4.01
C MET A 51 3.75 -2.75 -4.35
N ASP A 52 4.34 -3.69 -5.08
CA ASP A 52 3.75 -4.97 -5.47
C ASP A 52 4.68 -6.13 -5.09
N SER A 53 4.30 -7.36 -5.46
CA SER A 53 5.09 -8.56 -5.15
C SER A 53 6.47 -8.57 -5.82
N SER A 54 6.70 -7.76 -6.86
CA SER A 54 8.00 -7.66 -7.53
C SER A 54 9.04 -6.91 -6.69
N ASN A 55 8.62 -5.93 -5.89
CA ASN A 55 9.52 -5.03 -5.15
C ASN A 55 9.30 -4.99 -3.63
N THR A 56 8.35 -5.79 -3.10
CA THR A 56 8.05 -5.90 -1.67
C THR A 56 8.50 -7.27 -1.13
N VAL A 57 9.19 -7.30 0.02
CA VAL A 57 9.58 -8.55 0.71
C VAL A 57 8.40 -9.11 1.48
N LYS A 58 7.82 -8.26 2.35
CA LYS A 58 6.67 -8.59 3.18
C LYS A 58 6.02 -7.32 3.71
N GLY A 59 4.79 -7.46 4.14
CA GLY A 59 4.12 -6.48 4.98
C GLY A 59 3.32 -7.17 6.07
N TYR A 60 3.01 -6.45 7.14
CA TYR A 60 2.19 -6.96 8.24
C TYR A 60 1.52 -5.82 9.01
N ILE A 61 0.49 -6.17 9.77
CA ILE A 61 -0.21 -5.27 10.69
C ILE A 61 -0.07 -5.81 12.11
N GLU A 62 0.43 -4.97 13.01
CA GLU A 62 0.38 -5.21 14.44
C GLU A 62 -0.89 -4.56 14.99
N VAL A 63 -1.75 -5.35 15.64
CA VAL A 63 -3.00 -4.88 16.25
C VAL A 63 -2.90 -5.08 17.76
N ALA A 64 -3.17 -4.04 18.54
CA ALA A 64 -3.14 -4.13 20.00
C ALA A 64 -4.14 -5.21 20.48
N GLY A 65 -3.67 -6.14 21.30
CA GLY A 65 -4.45 -7.28 21.78
C GLY A 65 -4.43 -8.51 20.86
N VAL A 66 -3.79 -8.44 19.69
CA VAL A 66 -3.51 -9.61 18.84
C VAL A 66 -2.06 -10.03 19.04
N LYS A 67 -1.84 -11.30 19.38
CA LYS A 67 -0.50 -11.82 19.71
C LYS A 67 0.46 -11.76 18.51
N ASP A 68 0.01 -12.29 17.37
CA ASP A 68 0.83 -12.44 16.18
C ASP A 68 0.44 -11.38 15.13
N PRO A 69 1.41 -10.71 14.49
CA PRO A 69 1.11 -9.75 13.44
C PRO A 69 0.32 -10.39 12.30
N LEU A 70 -0.69 -9.67 11.79
CA LEU A 70 -1.49 -10.11 10.65
C LEU A 70 -0.65 -9.95 9.37
N PRO A 71 -0.37 -11.01 8.60
CA PRO A 71 0.40 -10.89 7.37
C PRO A 71 -0.40 -10.14 6.31
N LEU A 72 0.29 -9.27 5.57
CA LEU A 72 -0.27 -8.64 4.38
C LEU A 72 -0.10 -9.55 3.17
N THR A 73 -1.22 -9.89 2.52
CA THR A 73 -1.24 -10.67 1.28
C THR A 73 -1.47 -9.76 0.10
N TYR A 74 -0.71 -9.95 -0.99
CA TYR A 74 -0.89 -9.17 -2.21
C TYR A 74 -2.21 -9.54 -2.90
N GLY A 75 -2.94 -8.51 -3.34
CA GLY A 75 -4.13 -8.62 -4.16
C GLY A 75 -4.11 -7.62 -5.31
N ASN A 76 -4.91 -7.92 -6.35
CA ASN A 76 -5.15 -7.01 -7.45
C ASN A 76 -6.64 -7.06 -7.79
N HIS A 77 -7.27 -5.90 -7.97
CA HIS A 77 -8.63 -5.80 -8.47
C HIS A 77 -8.68 -4.75 -9.57
N SER A 78 -9.00 -5.17 -10.79
CA SER A 78 -9.12 -4.31 -11.96
C SER A 78 -7.88 -3.43 -12.23
N GLY A 79 -6.68 -3.97 -12.02
CA GLY A 79 -5.42 -3.26 -12.25
C GLY A 79 -4.93 -2.42 -11.07
N VAL A 80 -5.71 -2.33 -9.99
CA VAL A 80 -5.30 -1.67 -8.75
C VAL A 80 -4.64 -2.71 -7.84
N ALA A 81 -3.34 -2.55 -7.61
CA ALA A 81 -2.57 -3.35 -6.66
C ALA A 81 -2.83 -2.89 -5.22
N PHE A 82 -3.02 -3.84 -4.31
CA PHE A 82 -3.16 -3.58 -2.87
C PHE A 82 -2.71 -4.78 -2.05
N TRP A 83 -2.50 -4.53 -0.76
CA TRP A 83 -2.14 -5.55 0.21
C TRP A 83 -3.23 -5.67 1.27
N THR A 84 -3.65 -6.88 1.61
CA THR A 84 -4.73 -7.11 2.56
C THR A 84 -4.30 -7.86 3.80
N ALA A 85 -4.84 -7.46 4.94
CA ALA A 85 -4.81 -8.23 6.18
C ALA A 85 -6.23 -8.33 6.71
N VAL A 86 -6.54 -9.44 7.37
CA VAL A 86 -7.89 -9.78 7.82
C VAL A 86 -7.88 -9.99 9.33
N LEU A 87 -8.79 -9.31 10.04
CA LEU A 87 -9.09 -9.58 11.44
C LEU A 87 -10.53 -10.05 11.57
N LYS A 88 -10.68 -11.30 12.01
CA LYS A 88 -11.99 -11.84 12.38
C LYS A 88 -12.33 -11.38 13.79
N THR A 89 -13.50 -10.78 13.96
CA THR A 89 -14.00 -10.39 15.28
C THR A 89 -15.10 -11.33 15.75
N GLY A 90 -15.28 -11.46 17.06
CA GLY A 90 -16.26 -12.37 17.64
C GLY A 90 -15.89 -12.80 19.06
N THR A 91 -16.84 -13.40 19.77
CA THR A 91 -16.64 -13.82 21.18
C THR A 91 -16.02 -15.20 21.32
N ALA A 92 -15.93 -15.98 20.23
CA ALA A 92 -15.29 -17.29 20.25
C ALA A 92 -13.77 -17.18 20.47
N THR A 93 -13.18 -18.20 21.11
CA THR A 93 -11.74 -18.26 21.36
C THR A 93 -10.92 -18.04 20.08
N GLY A 94 -9.94 -17.15 20.15
CA GLY A 94 -9.07 -16.81 19.02
C GLY A 94 -9.61 -15.72 18.09
N LEU A 95 -10.82 -15.20 18.34
CA LEU A 95 -11.36 -14.03 17.65
C LEU A 95 -11.13 -12.76 18.46
N TYR A 96 -11.01 -11.63 17.76
CA TYR A 96 -10.83 -10.33 18.39
C TYR A 96 -12.16 -9.76 18.89
N ASN A 97 -12.20 -9.26 20.12
CA ASN A 97 -13.42 -8.74 20.75
C ASN A 97 -13.22 -7.54 21.67
N THR A 98 -12.04 -6.90 21.64
CA THR A 98 -11.84 -5.66 22.41
C THR A 98 -12.65 -4.54 21.76
N LEU A 99 -13.64 -4.02 22.49
CA LEU A 99 -14.50 -2.94 22.03
C LEU A 99 -13.79 -1.58 22.11
N GLY A 100 -14.25 -0.63 21.30
CA GLY A 100 -13.70 0.71 21.20
C GLY A 100 -12.67 0.83 20.08
N VAL A 101 -11.77 1.82 20.21
CA VAL A 101 -10.76 2.11 19.20
C VAL A 101 -9.75 0.98 19.10
N ILE A 102 -9.59 0.44 17.89
CA ILE A 102 -8.56 -0.54 17.56
C ILE A 102 -7.27 0.21 17.24
N SER A 103 -6.28 0.07 18.11
CA SER A 103 -4.93 0.58 17.86
C SER A 103 -4.15 -0.41 17.00
N TYR A 104 -3.58 0.07 15.89
CA TYR A 104 -2.79 -0.76 14.99
C TYR A 104 -1.67 0.02 14.30
N LYS A 105 -0.65 -0.71 13.83
CA LYS A 105 0.48 -0.18 13.07
C LYS A 105 0.74 -1.08 11.87
N VAL A 106 0.93 -0.49 10.71
CA VAL A 106 1.24 -1.19 9.47
C VAL A 106 2.73 -1.05 9.18
N THR A 107 3.37 -2.15 8.80
CA THR A 107 4.77 -2.15 8.34
C THR A 107 4.87 -2.81 6.97
N MET A 108 5.55 -2.16 6.04
CA MET A 108 5.91 -2.72 4.73
C MET A 108 7.42 -2.66 4.54
N ILE A 109 7.99 -3.73 4.00
CA ILE A 109 9.44 -3.88 3.79
C ILE A 109 9.69 -4.09 2.31
N ALA A 110 10.43 -3.17 1.69
CA ALA A 110 10.85 -3.29 0.30
C ALA A 110 11.96 -4.35 0.13
N LYS A 111 12.15 -4.85 -1.09
CA LYS A 111 13.30 -5.70 -1.44
C LYS A 111 14.58 -4.86 -1.50
N ASP A 112 15.69 -5.51 -1.19
CA ASP A 112 17.02 -4.97 -1.48
C ASP A 112 17.14 -4.67 -2.98
N GLN A 113 17.86 -3.60 -3.31
CA GLN A 113 18.04 -3.13 -4.68
C GLN A 113 19.49 -3.26 -5.09
N ASP A 114 19.74 -4.08 -6.10
CA ASP A 114 21.05 -4.22 -6.76
C ASP A 114 21.22 -3.21 -7.92
N SER A 115 20.17 -2.45 -8.22
CA SER A 115 20.17 -1.40 -9.23
C SER A 115 19.17 -0.30 -8.90
N ILE A 116 19.48 0.92 -9.34
CA ILE A 116 18.63 2.10 -9.16
C ILE A 116 18.52 2.89 -10.46
N LYS A 117 17.43 3.65 -10.63
CA LYS A 117 17.30 4.64 -11.69
C LYS A 117 17.84 5.98 -11.19
N VAL A 118 18.84 6.51 -11.87
CA VAL A 118 19.38 7.85 -11.61
C VAL A 118 19.10 8.77 -12.78
N LEU A 119 18.86 10.04 -12.48
CA LEU A 119 18.80 11.06 -13.50
C LEU A 119 20.21 11.24 -14.09
N SER A 120 20.29 11.19 -15.42
CA SER A 120 21.51 11.36 -16.18
C SER A 120 21.25 12.26 -17.38
N THR A 121 22.31 12.62 -18.08
CA THR A 121 22.24 13.39 -19.32
C THR A 121 22.60 12.50 -20.49
N LYS A 122 21.76 12.49 -21.52
CA LYS A 122 22.04 11.82 -22.80
C LYS A 122 22.22 12.87 -23.89
N LEU A 123 23.14 12.62 -24.81
CA LEU A 123 23.22 13.38 -26.07
C LEU A 123 22.21 12.82 -27.07
N THR A 124 21.36 13.70 -27.57
CA THR A 124 20.45 13.44 -28.68
C THR A 124 20.68 14.46 -29.78
N ARG A 125 20.44 14.07 -31.03
CA ARG A 125 20.51 15.01 -32.14
C ARG A 125 19.43 16.06 -31.93
N LYS A 126 19.82 17.33 -31.93
CA LYS A 126 18.88 18.45 -31.87
C LYS A 126 17.97 18.38 -33.09
N ALA A 127 16.67 18.39 -32.87
CA ALA A 127 15.68 18.42 -33.92
C ALA A 127 14.78 19.66 -33.78
N VAL A 128 14.46 20.29 -34.90
CA VAL A 128 13.47 21.38 -34.97
C VAL A 128 12.37 20.89 -35.90
N ASN A 129 11.13 20.86 -35.43
CA ASN A 129 9.97 20.30 -36.16
C ASN A 129 10.21 18.85 -36.65
N GLY A 130 10.91 18.04 -35.86
CA GLY A 130 11.23 16.65 -36.19
C GLY A 130 12.39 16.45 -37.16
N VAL A 131 13.00 17.53 -37.67
CA VAL A 131 14.15 17.46 -38.59
C VAL A 131 15.46 17.68 -37.85
N PRO A 132 16.45 16.77 -37.95
CA PRO A 132 17.76 16.95 -37.33
C PRO A 132 18.48 18.20 -37.85
N VAL A 133 18.96 19.03 -36.93
CA VAL A 133 19.70 20.25 -37.25
C VAL A 133 21.14 19.91 -37.60
N LYS A 134 21.66 20.52 -38.68
CA LYS A 134 23.07 20.48 -39.06
C LYS A 134 23.66 21.88 -39.13
N VAL A 135 24.91 22.03 -38.70
CA VAL A 135 25.75 23.23 -38.87
C VAL A 135 27.06 22.74 -39.51
N ASP A 136 27.47 23.37 -40.60
CA ASP A 136 28.66 22.99 -41.38
C ASP A 136 28.71 21.50 -41.77
N GLY A 137 27.54 20.95 -42.12
CA GLY A 137 27.38 19.54 -42.50
C GLY A 137 27.38 18.55 -41.32
N GLN A 138 27.69 18.99 -40.10
CA GLN A 138 27.71 18.17 -38.89
C GLN A 138 26.40 18.27 -38.10
N TYR A 139 25.97 17.16 -37.49
CA TYR A 139 24.78 17.16 -36.64
C TYR A 139 25.03 17.92 -35.34
N VAL A 140 24.09 18.78 -34.98
CA VAL A 140 24.08 19.44 -33.67
C VAL A 140 23.48 18.48 -32.64
N TYR A 141 24.13 18.36 -31.48
CA TYR A 141 23.64 17.56 -30.37
C TYR A 141 23.20 18.46 -29.20
N GLU A 142 22.17 18.03 -28.50
CA GLU A 142 21.71 18.64 -27.26
C GLU A 142 21.73 17.63 -26.12
N ARG A 143 21.85 18.15 -24.90
CA ARG A 143 21.84 17.38 -23.67
C ARG A 143 20.42 17.34 -23.14
N VAL A 144 19.82 16.15 -23.14
CA VAL A 144 18.48 15.93 -22.59
C VAL A 144 18.54 15.12 -21.29
N PRO A 145 17.68 15.42 -20.29
CA PRO A 145 17.53 14.57 -19.12
C PRO A 145 17.03 13.18 -19.52
N ALA A 146 17.65 12.13 -18.99
CA ALA A 146 17.24 10.76 -19.20
C ALA A 146 17.51 9.91 -17.94
N TYR A 147 16.66 8.93 -17.66
CA TYR A 147 16.93 7.97 -16.59
C TYR A 147 17.85 6.86 -17.09
N LYS A 148 18.87 6.54 -16.30
CA LYS A 148 19.75 5.39 -16.51
C LYS A 148 19.65 4.45 -15.32
N THR A 149 19.57 3.15 -15.58
CA THR A 149 19.72 2.13 -14.55
C THR A 149 21.21 1.90 -14.26
N VAL A 150 21.59 1.98 -13.00
CA VAL A 150 22.97 1.78 -12.53
C VAL A 150 22.97 0.67 -11.50
N LYS A 151 23.95 -0.25 -11.58
CA LYS A 151 24.15 -1.30 -10.58
C LYS A 151 24.75 -0.72 -9.31
N VAL A 152 24.31 -1.20 -8.16
CA VAL A 152 24.79 -0.79 -6.84
C VAL A 152 25.36 -2.01 -6.11
N THR A 153 26.57 -1.86 -5.55
CA THR A 153 27.24 -2.92 -4.79
C THR A 153 27.98 -2.30 -3.59
N PRO A 154 27.70 -2.76 -2.36
CA PRO A 154 26.69 -3.77 -2.02
C PRO A 154 25.25 -3.28 -2.33
N ALA A 155 24.30 -4.21 -2.46
CA ALA A 155 22.91 -3.87 -2.71
C ALA A 155 22.37 -2.92 -1.63
N LEU A 156 21.59 -1.92 -2.03
CA LEU A 156 20.92 -1.02 -1.10
C LEU A 156 19.86 -1.80 -0.35
N LYS A 157 19.83 -1.65 0.98
CA LYS A 157 18.81 -2.30 1.79
C LYS A 157 17.43 -1.74 1.49
N GLY A 158 16.46 -2.64 1.36
CA GLY A 158 15.08 -2.27 1.12
C GLY A 158 14.55 -1.38 2.25
N ALA A 159 13.92 -0.26 1.88
CA ALA A 159 13.32 0.65 2.84
C ALA A 159 12.21 -0.04 3.66
N VAL A 160 12.10 0.36 4.93
CA VAL A 160 11.02 -0.05 5.82
C VAL A 160 10.08 1.14 6.01
N GLY A 161 8.84 1.01 5.54
CA GLY A 161 7.80 2.01 5.73
C GLY A 161 6.87 1.58 6.86
N THR A 162 6.60 2.50 7.78
CA THR A 162 5.58 2.32 8.83
C THR A 162 4.45 3.32 8.65
N TRP A 163 3.24 2.93 9.03
CA TRP A 163 2.08 3.80 9.11
C TRP A 163 1.31 3.51 10.38
N GLN A 164 0.85 4.56 11.03
CA GLN A 164 -0.07 4.50 12.15
C GLN A 164 -1.08 5.62 11.96
N SER A 165 -2.33 5.36 12.31
CA SER A 165 -3.39 6.37 12.19
C SER A 165 -3.10 7.55 13.12
N ASN A 166 -3.19 8.76 12.56
CA ASN A 166 -3.15 10.03 13.29
C ASN A 166 -4.46 10.82 13.11
N PHE A 167 -5.52 10.15 12.66
CA PHE A 167 -6.82 10.78 12.46
C PHE A 167 -7.48 11.15 13.79
N THR A 168 -8.49 12.02 13.71
CA THR A 168 -9.35 12.32 14.86
C THR A 168 -10.04 11.05 15.35
N ALA A 169 -10.39 11.00 16.64
CA ALA A 169 -10.95 9.81 17.28
C ALA A 169 -12.17 9.23 16.53
N SER A 170 -13.02 10.10 15.95
CA SER A 170 -14.20 9.69 15.16
C SER A 170 -13.88 8.94 13.86
N SER A 171 -12.65 9.07 13.38
CA SER A 171 -12.16 8.48 12.13
C SER A 171 -11.22 7.28 12.36
N LEU A 172 -10.99 6.91 13.62
CA LEU A 172 -10.22 5.71 13.97
C LEU A 172 -11.08 4.46 13.81
N VAL A 173 -10.42 3.35 13.47
CA VAL A 173 -11.06 2.03 13.39
C VAL A 173 -11.62 1.69 14.77
N THR A 174 -12.93 1.46 14.85
CA THR A 174 -13.65 1.29 16.10
C THR A 174 -14.55 0.06 16.02
N LEU A 175 -14.49 -0.79 17.05
CA LEU A 175 -15.33 -1.97 17.20
C LEU A 175 -16.43 -1.73 18.23
N TYR A 176 -17.67 -1.91 17.81
CA TYR A 176 -18.88 -1.77 18.63
C TYR A 176 -19.44 -3.14 19.02
N ALA A 177 -20.19 -3.18 20.11
CA ALA A 177 -21.00 -4.36 20.47
C ALA A 177 -22.12 -4.57 19.43
N VAL A 178 -22.64 -5.79 19.35
CA VAL A 178 -23.87 -6.06 18.60
C VAL A 178 -25.01 -5.25 19.24
N PRO A 179 -25.80 -4.48 18.47
CA PRO A 179 -26.96 -3.79 19.01
C PRO A 179 -27.91 -4.76 19.69
N THR A 180 -28.38 -4.39 20.88
CA THR A 180 -29.49 -5.09 21.55
C THR A 180 -30.80 -4.48 21.03
N ALA A 181 -31.80 -5.34 20.82
CA ALA A 181 -33.14 -4.93 20.40
C ALA A 181 -33.94 -4.34 21.55
#